data_AF-A0A484ZLC8-F1
#
_entry.id   AF-A0A484ZLC8-F1
#
_cell.length_a   1.000
_cell.length_b   1.000
_cell.length_c   1.000
_cell.angle_alpha   90.00
_cell.angle_beta   90.00
_cell.angle_gamma   90.00
#
_symmetry.space_group_name_H-M   'P 1'
#
loop_
_entity.id
_entity.type
_entity.pdbx_description
1 polymer ?
#
loop_
_entity_poly.entity_id
_entity_poly.type
_entity_poly.pdbx_seq_one_letter_code
_entity_poly.pdbx_strand_id
1 'polypeptide(L)'
;MGSHGGATAEGQRHVLENLGMTEEILGCEIRASMETVKLGELENGLPILMDKNAMQADGIIAINRIKAHNAFTAPIESGIIKMITIGFGKQDGADSCHTHGFGNMAKNIVDMARIKVKKTPFLFGIGTVENAYDKVVKNRSYCRRQIRRA
;
A
#
# COMPACT_ATOMS: atom_id res chain seq x y z
N MET A 1 -0.38 5.18 -5.77
CA MET A 1 -0.59 3.78 -6.19
C MET A 1 0.74 3.12 -6.56
N GLY A 2 1.76 3.19 -5.68
CA GLY A 2 3.13 2.86 -6.08
C GLY A 2 3.53 3.59 -7.38
N SER A 3 4.02 2.82 -8.34
CA SER A 3 4.46 3.28 -9.68
C SER A 3 3.39 3.34 -10.77
N HIS A 4 2.12 2.98 -10.47
CA HIS A 4 1.05 2.99 -11.48
C HIS A 4 0.83 4.40 -12.04
N GLY A 5 0.29 4.48 -13.27
CA GLY A 5 -0.01 5.75 -13.93
C GLY A 5 1.24 6.58 -14.22
N GLY A 6 2.35 5.93 -14.56
CA GLY A 6 3.63 6.60 -14.82
C GLY A 6 4.21 7.33 -13.61
N ALA A 7 3.79 6.98 -12.39
CA ALA A 7 4.18 7.66 -11.17
C ALA A 7 3.91 9.18 -11.19
N THR A 8 2.81 9.62 -11.83
CA THR A 8 2.35 11.01 -11.76
C THR A 8 0.99 11.09 -11.09
N ALA A 9 0.66 12.26 -10.52
CA ALA A 9 -0.66 12.49 -9.95
C ALA A 9 -1.77 12.37 -11.01
N GLU A 10 -1.54 12.99 -12.18
CA GLU A 10 -2.46 12.94 -13.33
C GLU A 10 -2.63 11.51 -13.85
N GLY A 11 -1.54 10.78 -14.07
CA GLY A 11 -1.62 9.42 -14.59
C GLY A 11 -2.30 8.46 -13.61
N GLN A 12 -2.13 8.64 -12.29
CA GLN A 12 -2.87 7.84 -11.30
C GLN A 12 -4.36 8.18 -11.29
N ARG A 13 -4.75 9.44 -11.46
CA ARG A 13 -6.16 9.81 -11.64
C ARG A 13 -6.74 9.20 -12.91
N HIS A 14 -6.03 9.31 -14.02
CA HIS A 14 -6.47 8.74 -15.29
C HIS A 14 -6.65 7.22 -15.23
N VAL A 15 -5.79 6.50 -14.50
CA VAL A 15 -5.98 5.06 -14.23
C VAL A 15 -7.29 4.80 -13.49
N LEU A 16 -7.63 5.61 -12.48
CA LEU A 16 -8.88 5.46 -11.73
C LEU A 16 -10.11 5.79 -12.58
N GLU A 17 -10.05 6.87 -13.35
CA GLU A 17 -11.12 7.28 -14.27
C GLU A 17 -11.42 6.19 -15.31
N ASN A 18 -10.38 5.58 -15.90
CA ASN A 18 -10.54 4.46 -16.84
C ASN A 18 -11.12 3.20 -16.20
N LEU A 19 -11.02 3.06 -14.87
CA LEU A 19 -11.69 2.01 -14.10
C LEU A 19 -13.13 2.39 -13.70
N GLY A 20 -13.62 3.55 -14.14
CA GLY A 20 -14.92 4.11 -13.75
C GLY A 20 -14.95 4.61 -12.31
N MET A 21 -13.80 4.91 -11.72
CA MET A 21 -13.68 5.38 -10.33
C MET A 21 -13.46 6.89 -10.32
N THR A 22 -14.56 7.64 -10.21
CA THR A 22 -14.56 9.11 -10.07
C THR A 22 -14.90 9.51 -8.63
N GLU A 23 -14.60 10.75 -8.24
CA GLU A 23 -14.98 11.27 -6.91
C GLU A 23 -16.48 11.22 -6.68
N GLU A 24 -17.28 11.45 -7.73
CA GLU A 24 -18.74 11.36 -7.70
C GLU A 24 -19.21 9.93 -7.38
N ILE A 25 -18.66 8.93 -8.07
CA ILE A 25 -19.02 7.51 -7.86
C ILE A 25 -18.56 7.02 -6.47
N LEU A 26 -17.40 7.49 -6.02
CA LEU A 26 -16.84 7.11 -4.72
C LEU A 26 -17.48 7.85 -3.55
N GLY A 27 -18.12 9.00 -3.79
CA GLY A 27 -18.63 9.88 -2.74
C GLY A 27 -17.53 10.49 -1.89
N CYS A 28 -16.29 10.53 -2.38
CA CYS A 28 -15.14 11.08 -1.67
C CYS A 28 -14.06 11.57 -2.63
N GLU A 29 -13.18 12.43 -2.11
CA GLU A 29 -12.06 13.00 -2.86
C GLU A 29 -10.99 11.96 -3.28
N ILE A 30 -10.34 12.21 -4.43
CA ILE A 30 -9.17 11.48 -4.93
C ILE A 30 -7.95 12.39 -4.82
N ARG A 31 -7.20 12.20 -3.73
CA ARG A 31 -5.93 12.91 -3.47
C ARG A 31 -4.72 12.20 -4.10
N ALA A 32 -4.52 12.38 -5.40
CA ALA A 32 -3.33 11.90 -6.10
C ALA A 32 -2.14 12.88 -5.93
N SER A 33 -1.02 12.37 -5.42
CA SER A 33 0.25 13.08 -5.26
C SER A 33 1.40 12.07 -5.16
N MET A 34 2.61 12.46 -5.58
CA MET A 34 3.83 11.67 -5.38
C MET A 34 4.64 12.14 -4.16
N GLU A 35 4.24 13.21 -3.49
CA GLU A 35 4.98 13.70 -2.32
C GLU A 35 4.98 12.67 -1.19
N THR A 36 6.17 12.40 -0.66
CA THR A 36 6.38 11.52 0.47
C THR A 36 7.08 12.22 1.61
N VAL A 37 6.98 11.64 2.81
CA VAL A 37 7.78 11.98 3.99
C VAL A 37 8.58 10.76 4.42
N LYS A 38 9.82 10.98 4.86
CA LYS A 38 10.69 9.93 5.39
C LYS A 38 10.35 9.66 6.84
N LEU A 39 9.93 8.43 7.12
CA LEU A 39 9.61 7.94 8.46
C LEU A 39 10.82 7.31 9.17
N GLY A 40 11.89 7.00 8.44
CA GLY A 40 13.09 6.37 8.97
C GLY A 40 13.79 5.55 7.91
N GLU A 41 14.56 4.56 8.36
CA GLU A 41 15.32 3.63 7.52
C GLU A 41 15.22 2.22 8.11
N LEU A 42 15.35 1.21 7.25
CA LEU A 42 15.60 -0.17 7.67
C LEU A 42 17.07 -0.35 8.08
N GLU A 43 17.38 -1.45 8.76
CA GLU A 43 18.77 -1.81 9.14
C GLU A 43 19.70 -1.96 7.92
N ASN A 44 19.16 -2.31 6.76
CA ASN A 44 19.89 -2.37 5.49
C ASN A 44 19.96 -1.01 4.76
N GLY A 45 19.68 0.10 5.44
CA GLY A 45 19.79 1.47 4.93
C GLY A 45 18.64 1.93 4.03
N LEU A 46 17.66 1.08 3.73
CA LEU A 46 16.56 1.45 2.83
C LEU A 46 15.62 2.47 3.48
N PRO A 47 15.35 3.63 2.83
CA PRO A 47 14.46 4.65 3.39
C PRO A 47 13.00 4.19 3.45
N ILE A 48 12.33 4.51 4.54
CA ILE A 48 10.92 4.17 4.74
C ILE A 48 10.10 5.42 4.48
N LEU A 49 9.36 5.43 3.38
CA LEU A 49 8.66 6.62 2.88
C LEU A 49 7.14 6.44 2.98
N MET A 50 6.43 7.51 3.26
CA MET A 50 4.97 7.51 3.42
C MET A 50 4.36 8.70 2.69
N ASP A 51 3.21 8.49 2.07
CA ASP A 51 2.39 9.52 1.46
C ASP A 51 2.16 10.70 2.40
N LYS A 52 2.46 11.91 1.92
CA LYS A 52 2.34 13.14 2.70
C LYS A 52 0.89 13.45 3.08
N ASN A 53 -0.07 13.17 2.18
CA ASN A 53 -1.50 13.37 2.46
C ASN A 53 -1.99 12.44 3.58
N ALA A 54 -1.64 11.15 3.51
CA ALA A 54 -1.98 10.18 4.55
C ALA A 54 -1.40 10.53 5.93
N MET A 55 -0.23 11.18 5.97
CA MET A 55 0.38 11.65 7.22
C MET A 55 -0.33 12.85 7.85
N GLN A 56 -1.13 13.58 7.08
CA GLN A 56 -1.95 14.69 7.56
C GLN A 56 -3.36 14.27 7.97
N ALA A 57 -3.72 13.00 7.77
CA ALA A 57 -5.02 12.47 8.16
C ALA A 57 -5.05 12.09 9.65
N ASP A 58 -6.22 12.19 10.28
CA ASP A 58 -6.43 11.71 11.66
C ASP A 58 -6.40 10.18 11.76
N GLY A 59 -6.64 9.48 10.65
CA GLY A 59 -6.71 8.03 10.58
C GLY A 59 -6.49 7.50 9.18
N ILE A 60 -5.78 6.38 9.07
CA ILE A 60 -5.54 5.69 7.80
C ILE A 60 -6.20 4.30 7.83
N ILE A 61 -7.01 4.02 6.81
CA ILE A 61 -7.59 2.71 6.55
C ILE A 61 -7.11 2.22 5.18
N ALA A 62 -6.68 0.96 5.10
CA ALA A 62 -6.33 0.32 3.83
C ALA A 62 -7.42 -0.69 3.43
N ILE A 63 -7.96 -0.58 2.22
CA ILE A 63 -8.91 -1.53 1.67
C ILE A 63 -8.29 -2.12 0.40
N ASN A 64 -8.19 -3.44 0.32
CA ASN A 64 -7.49 -4.08 -0.78
C ASN A 64 -7.93 -5.53 -1.04
N ARG A 65 -7.79 -5.92 -2.29
CA ARG A 65 -7.81 -7.32 -2.70
C ARG A 65 -6.52 -8.04 -2.31
N ILE A 66 -6.67 -9.27 -1.83
CA ILE A 66 -5.60 -10.23 -1.57
C ILE A 66 -5.62 -11.27 -2.69
N LYS A 67 -4.49 -11.36 -3.41
CA LYS A 67 -4.21 -12.35 -4.45
C LYS A 67 -2.75 -12.80 -4.42
N ALA A 68 -2.47 -13.96 -5.02
CA ALA A 68 -1.09 -14.40 -5.24
C ALA A 68 -0.32 -13.38 -6.11
N HIS A 69 0.97 -13.25 -5.86
CA HIS A 69 1.89 -12.41 -6.60
C HIS A 69 2.53 -13.19 -7.74
N ASN A 70 2.66 -12.54 -8.90
CA ASN A 70 3.16 -13.23 -10.10
C ASN A 70 4.68 -13.36 -10.13
N ALA A 71 5.40 -12.54 -9.35
CA ALA A 71 6.88 -12.45 -9.42
C ALA A 71 7.62 -13.05 -8.21
N PHE A 72 6.93 -13.42 -7.13
CA PHE A 72 7.54 -14.06 -5.97
C PHE A 72 6.48 -14.80 -5.14
N THR A 73 6.91 -15.76 -4.33
CA THR A 73 6.06 -16.47 -3.37
C THR A 73 6.55 -16.22 -1.95
N ALA A 74 5.64 -15.88 -1.04
CA ALA A 74 5.96 -15.62 0.36
C ALA A 74 4.72 -15.81 1.26
N PRO A 75 4.90 -15.93 2.59
CA PRO A 75 3.75 -15.94 3.51
C PRO A 75 2.85 -14.69 3.40
N ILE A 76 3.43 -13.56 2.98
CA ILE A 76 2.73 -12.29 2.77
C ILE A 76 3.18 -11.70 1.44
N GLU A 77 2.22 -11.53 0.53
CA GLU A 77 2.46 -11.13 -0.85
C GLU A 77 1.75 -9.80 -1.15
N SER A 78 0.47 -9.86 -1.56
CA SER A 78 -0.35 -8.67 -1.80
C SER A 78 -1.19 -8.30 -0.57
N GLY A 79 -2.10 -7.35 -0.75
CA GLY A 79 -3.05 -6.94 0.27
C GLY A 79 -2.53 -5.84 1.19
N ILE A 80 -2.95 -5.88 2.46
CA ILE A 80 -2.85 -4.75 3.39
C ILE A 80 -1.40 -4.34 3.61
N ILE A 81 -0.51 -5.30 3.84
CA ILE A 81 0.92 -5.02 4.11
C ILE A 81 1.58 -4.40 2.89
N LYS A 82 1.32 -4.95 1.68
CA LYS A 82 1.83 -4.36 0.44
C LYS A 82 1.26 -2.97 0.18
N MET A 83 -0.01 -2.72 0.52
CA MET A 83 -0.59 -1.38 0.40
C MET A 83 0.05 -0.37 1.35
N ILE A 84 0.32 -0.77 2.59
CA ILE A 84 1.05 0.06 3.56
C ILE A 84 2.46 0.38 3.04
N THR A 85 3.19 -0.62 2.54
CA THR A 85 4.58 -0.43 2.11
C THR A 85 4.70 0.25 0.75
N ILE A 86 4.10 -0.32 -0.30
CA ILE A 86 4.26 0.14 -1.68
C ILE A 86 3.18 1.17 -2.04
N GLY A 87 1.91 0.90 -1.70
CA GLY A 87 0.79 1.75 -2.06
C GLY A 87 0.93 3.17 -1.52
N PHE A 88 1.02 3.28 -0.20
CA PHE A 88 1.30 4.52 0.52
C PHE A 88 2.78 4.93 0.47
N GLY A 89 3.68 4.09 -0.05
CA GLY A 89 5.07 4.47 -0.31
C GLY A 89 5.25 5.37 -1.52
N LYS A 90 4.24 5.47 -2.40
CA LYS A 90 4.33 6.14 -3.72
C LYS A 90 5.49 5.57 -4.53
N GLN A 91 6.00 6.33 -5.50
CA GLN A 91 7.10 5.89 -6.34
C GLN A 91 8.36 5.62 -5.51
N ASP A 92 8.81 6.61 -4.75
CA ASP A 92 10.07 6.52 -4.00
C ASP A 92 10.08 5.37 -2.99
N GLY A 93 8.97 5.15 -2.27
CA GLY A 93 8.84 4.03 -1.33
C GLY A 93 8.71 2.68 -2.03
N ALA A 94 8.14 2.65 -3.25
CA ALA A 94 8.19 1.46 -4.08
C ALA A 94 9.64 1.17 -4.47
N ASP A 95 10.36 2.13 -5.04
CA ASP A 95 11.75 1.96 -5.50
C ASP A 95 12.68 1.55 -4.36
N SER A 96 12.52 2.16 -3.18
CA SER A 96 13.24 1.75 -1.98
C SER A 96 13.00 0.27 -1.65
N CYS A 97 11.75 -0.18 -1.67
CA CYS A 97 11.44 -1.58 -1.37
C CYS A 97 11.97 -2.56 -2.43
N HIS A 98 12.11 -2.13 -3.69
CA HIS A 98 12.62 -2.94 -4.80
C HIS A 98 14.15 -2.89 -4.96
N THR A 99 14.85 -2.03 -4.24
CA THR A 99 16.30 -1.75 -4.43
C THR A 99 17.18 -3.01 -4.42
N HIS A 100 16.86 -4.01 -3.59
CA HIS A 100 17.61 -5.27 -3.48
C HIS A 100 16.98 -6.45 -4.25
N GLY A 101 16.13 -6.15 -5.25
CA GLY A 101 15.45 -7.15 -6.07
C GLY A 101 14.39 -7.98 -5.32
N PHE A 102 13.80 -8.95 -6.03
CA PHE A 102 12.66 -9.73 -5.52
C PHE A 102 13.02 -10.66 -4.35
N GLY A 103 14.26 -11.12 -4.24
CA GLY A 103 14.69 -12.03 -3.18
C GLY A 103 14.53 -11.44 -1.76
N ASN A 104 14.71 -10.12 -1.61
CA ASN A 104 14.54 -9.42 -0.33
C ASN A 104 13.20 -8.69 -0.21
N MET A 105 12.42 -8.62 -1.29
CA MET A 105 11.21 -7.80 -1.36
C MET A 105 10.17 -8.24 -0.32
N ALA A 106 9.95 -9.53 -0.15
CA ALA A 106 8.98 -10.04 0.83
C ALA A 106 9.33 -9.59 2.26
N LYS A 107 10.61 -9.66 2.65
CA LYS A 107 11.10 -9.19 3.95
C LYS A 107 10.94 -7.68 4.09
N ASN A 108 11.39 -6.91 3.09
CA ASN A 108 11.29 -5.45 3.09
C ASN A 108 9.83 -4.99 3.21
N ILE A 109 8.90 -5.63 2.50
CA ILE A 109 7.46 -5.32 2.57
C ILE A 109 6.97 -5.39 4.01
N VAL A 110 7.30 -6.46 4.72
CA VAL A 110 6.83 -6.69 6.10
C VAL A 110 7.51 -5.73 7.07
N ASP A 111 8.83 -5.57 7.00
CA ASP A 111 9.59 -4.74 7.94
C ASP A 111 9.24 -3.25 7.81
N MET A 112 9.13 -2.76 6.57
CA MET A 112 8.69 -1.37 6.33
C MET A 112 7.25 -1.15 6.83
N ALA A 113 6.33 -2.11 6.60
CA ALA A 113 4.96 -1.98 7.05
C ALA A 113 4.86 -1.91 8.58
N ARG A 114 5.63 -2.73 9.30
CA ARG A 114 5.67 -2.70 10.78
C ARG A 114 6.07 -1.33 11.31
N ILE A 115 7.07 -0.70 10.68
CA ILE A 115 7.54 0.64 11.07
C ILE A 115 6.50 1.70 10.69
N LYS A 116 5.93 1.66 9.49
CA LYS A 116 4.87 2.58 9.06
C LYS A 116 3.69 2.52 10.02
N VAL A 117 3.15 1.32 10.27
CA VAL A 117 2.05 1.14 11.21
C VAL A 117 2.38 1.63 12.63
N LYS A 118 3.66 1.59 13.06
CA LYS A 118 4.08 2.16 14.35
C LYS A 118 4.14 3.70 14.33
N LYS A 119 4.52 4.30 13.21
CA LYS A 119 4.81 5.75 13.10
C LYS A 119 3.69 6.59 12.47
N THR A 120 2.65 5.96 11.94
CA THR A 120 1.53 6.65 11.28
C THR A 120 0.21 6.45 12.04
N PRO A 121 -0.82 7.27 11.78
CA PRO A 121 -2.18 7.10 12.33
C PRO A 121 -2.95 5.94 11.67
N PHE A 122 -2.27 4.82 11.36
CA PHE A 122 -2.92 3.65 10.79
C PHE A 122 -3.85 2.97 11.81
N LEU A 123 -5.13 2.86 11.44
CA LEU A 123 -6.18 2.31 12.30
C LEU A 123 -6.32 0.80 12.09
N PHE A 124 -6.72 0.41 10.87
CA PHE A 124 -6.94 -0.98 10.48
C PHE A 124 -6.94 -1.12 8.95
N GLY A 125 -6.89 -2.35 8.46
CA GLY A 125 -7.11 -2.65 7.05
C GLY A 125 -8.18 -3.70 6.84
N ILE A 126 -8.82 -3.67 5.66
CA ILE A 126 -9.79 -4.65 5.21
C ILE A 126 -9.21 -5.37 4.00
N GLY A 127 -9.05 -6.69 4.12
CA GLY A 127 -8.62 -7.55 3.03
C GLY A 127 -9.81 -8.30 2.44
N THR A 128 -9.99 -8.25 1.12
CA THR A 128 -10.95 -9.07 0.39
C THR A 128 -10.24 -10.19 -0.36
N VAL A 129 -10.89 -11.36 -0.45
CA VAL A 129 -10.53 -12.42 -1.38
C VAL A 129 -11.68 -12.55 -2.36
N GLU A 130 -11.35 -12.57 -3.64
CA GLU A 130 -12.30 -12.67 -4.74
C GLU A 130 -12.19 -14.03 -5.42
N ASN A 131 -13.30 -14.50 -6.00
CA ASN A 131 -13.30 -15.67 -6.86
C ASN A 131 -12.95 -15.29 -8.32
N ALA A 132 -12.99 -16.27 -9.22
CA ALA A 132 -12.67 -16.07 -10.65
C ALA A 132 -13.63 -15.14 -11.41
N TYR A 133 -14.74 -14.71 -10.79
CA TYR A 133 -15.72 -13.78 -11.36
C TYR A 133 -15.62 -12.39 -10.72
N ASP A 134 -14.49 -12.07 -10.07
CA ASP A 134 -14.24 -10.83 -9.33
C ASP A 134 -15.29 -10.54 -8.23
N LYS A 135 -15.94 -11.59 -7.71
CA LYS A 135 -16.88 -11.47 -6.57
C LYS A 135 -16.16 -11.73 -5.26
N VAL A 136 -16.34 -10.83 -4.30
CA VAL A 136 -15.81 -11.00 -2.94
C VAL A 136 -16.47 -12.22 -2.30
N VAL A 137 -15.65 -13.21 -1.95
CA VAL A 137 -16.09 -14.45 -1.26
C VAL A 137 -15.67 -14.50 0.20
N LYS A 138 -14.68 -13.68 0.57
CA LYS A 138 -14.22 -13.56 1.95
C LYS A 138 -13.72 -12.14 2.19
N ASN A 139 -14.03 -11.58 3.35
CA ASN A 139 -13.41 -10.35 3.82
C ASN A 139 -12.94 -10.54 5.27
N ARG A 140 -11.91 -9.78 5.67
CA ARG A 140 -11.44 -9.75 7.05
C ARG A 140 -10.81 -8.40 7.36
N SER A 141 -11.14 -7.87 8.53
CA SER A 141 -10.48 -6.70 9.11
C SER A 141 -9.26 -7.10 9.94
N TYR A 142 -8.19 -6.33 9.83
CA TYR A 142 -6.93 -6.51 10.56
C TYR A 142 -6.58 -5.23 11.30
N CYS A 143 -6.56 -5.29 12.63
CA CYS A 143 -6.18 -4.15 13.44
C CYS A 143 -4.67 -3.91 13.43
N ARG A 144 -4.26 -2.72 13.86
CA ARG A 144 -2.87 -2.32 14.07
C ARG A 144 -1.99 -3.37 14.76
N ARG A 145 -2.52 -4.04 15.80
CA ARG A 145 -1.78 -5.08 16.56
C ARG A 145 -1.50 -6.33 15.72
N GLN A 146 -2.44 -6.74 14.88
CA GLN A 146 -2.27 -7.92 14.02
C GLN A 146 -1.24 -7.67 12.93
N ILE A 147 -1.27 -6.49 12.30
CA ILE A 147 -0.31 -6.14 11.25
C ILE A 147 1.12 -6.01 11.81
N ARG A 148 1.28 -5.54 13.05
CA ARG A 148 2.59 -5.49 13.71
C ARG A 148 3.18 -6.86 14.06
N ARG A 149 2.34 -7.89 14.14
CA ARG A 149 2.73 -9.28 14.45
C ARG A 149 2.89 -10.15 13.21
N ALA A 150 2.49 -9.64 12.05
CA ALA A 150 2.68 -10.27 10.75
C ALA A 150 4.15 -10.40 10.43
#